data_AF-A0A812JEW1-F1
#
_entry.id   AF-A0A812JEW1-F1
#
_cell.length_a   1.000
_cell.length_b   1.000
_cell.length_c   1.000
_cell.angle_alpha   90.00
_cell.angle_beta   90.00
_cell.angle_gamma   90.00
#
_symmetry.space_group_name_H-M   'P 1'
#
loop_
_entity.id
_entity.type
_entity.pdbx_description
1 polymer ?
#
loop_
_entity_poly.entity_id
_entity_poly.type
_entity_poly.pdbx_seq_one_letter_code
_entity_poly.pdbx_strand_id
1 'polypeptide(L)'
;MAPTAESAEDGPEDSKGKTKSSFSNPTVLKAALDIVKHKKKEAVEKEQYDQAARFQQKIKQLEAQLALLDKNGSEGSGAGVGSGSTSLGEEEEDEDEDEQPRKPIQRRSLLSAPNPFRTVELLEQSGYTRPQACGMLFLLYIMVFVLEVLLVYVGWRVLGLGGESAEYGSSEDLMEEL
;
A
#
# COMPACT_ATOMS: atom_id res chain seq x y z
N MET A 1 -13.91 47.51 -3.78
CA MET A 1 -13.81 46.87 -5.12
C MET A 1 -12.59 45.97 -5.13
N ALA A 2 -12.81 44.65 -5.07
CA ALA A 2 -12.05 43.57 -5.71
C ALA A 2 -12.57 42.22 -5.13
N PRO A 3 -13.38 41.45 -5.88
CA PRO A 3 -13.70 40.07 -5.55
C PRO A 3 -12.65 39.15 -6.19
N THR A 4 -12.00 38.30 -5.41
CA THR A 4 -11.23 37.16 -5.95
C THR A 4 -12.09 35.91 -5.86
N ALA A 5 -12.41 35.40 -7.05
CA ALA A 5 -13.21 34.22 -7.32
C ALA A 5 -12.47 32.92 -6.95
N GLU A 6 -13.28 31.93 -6.60
CA GLU A 6 -13.24 30.52 -7.00
C GLU A 6 -11.89 29.87 -7.35
N SER A 7 -11.53 28.86 -6.56
CA SER A 7 -11.33 27.51 -7.10
C SER A 7 -11.71 26.49 -6.03
N ALA A 8 -12.94 26.00 -6.14
CA ALA A 8 -13.35 24.75 -5.52
C ALA A 8 -12.65 23.62 -6.28
N GLU A 9 -11.57 23.08 -5.71
CA GLU A 9 -11.00 21.82 -6.18
C GLU A 9 -11.91 20.67 -5.72
N ASP A 10 -12.76 20.29 -6.67
CA ASP A 10 -13.62 19.12 -6.68
C ASP A 10 -12.78 17.85 -6.46
N GLY A 11 -12.94 17.25 -5.29
CA GLY A 11 -12.21 16.05 -4.89
C GLY A 11 -12.66 14.83 -5.68
N PRO A 12 -11.76 13.96 -6.15
CA PRO A 12 -12.19 12.70 -6.72
C PRO A 12 -12.74 11.81 -5.60
N GLU A 13 -14.07 11.69 -5.55
CA GLU A 13 -14.79 10.72 -4.74
C GLU A 13 -14.26 9.30 -5.02
N ASP A 14 -13.46 8.78 -4.08
CA ASP A 14 -12.92 7.42 -4.11
C ASP A 14 -14.06 6.43 -3.77
N SER A 15 -14.94 6.24 -4.74
CA SER A 15 -16.04 5.29 -4.74
C SER A 15 -15.51 3.85 -4.75
N LYS A 16 -15.02 3.38 -3.59
CA LYS A 16 -14.74 1.95 -3.34
C LYS A 16 -16.04 1.20 -3.02
N GLY A 17 -17.01 1.31 -3.93
CA GLY A 17 -18.16 0.41 -4.02
C GLY A 17 -17.71 -0.90 -4.65
N LYS A 18 -17.74 -1.97 -3.86
CA LYS A 18 -17.34 -3.33 -4.22
C LYS A 18 -18.37 -3.97 -5.17
N THR A 19 -18.52 -3.49 -6.39
CA THR A 19 -19.41 -4.08 -7.42
C THR A 19 -18.68 -5.19 -8.17
N LYS A 20 -18.58 -6.36 -7.55
CA LYS A 20 -17.97 -7.57 -8.15
C LYS A 20 -18.81 -8.26 -9.24
N SER A 21 -19.83 -7.61 -9.84
CA SER A 21 -20.70 -8.29 -10.82
C SER A 21 -20.94 -7.54 -12.15
N SER A 22 -20.25 -6.44 -12.46
CA SER A 22 -20.54 -5.65 -13.67
C SER A 22 -19.55 -5.85 -14.84
N PHE A 23 -18.61 -6.80 -14.75
CA PHE A 23 -17.62 -7.05 -15.81
C PHE A 23 -18.14 -7.95 -16.96
N SER A 24 -19.43 -8.27 -17.00
CA SER A 24 -20.01 -9.13 -18.05
C SER A 24 -20.21 -8.43 -19.39
N ASN A 25 -20.05 -7.11 -19.47
CA ASN A 25 -20.27 -6.36 -20.71
C ASN A 25 -18.94 -6.05 -21.44
N PRO A 26 -18.72 -6.55 -22.68
CA PRO A 26 -17.48 -6.32 -23.43
C PRO A 26 -17.22 -4.83 -23.71
N THR A 27 -18.29 -4.06 -23.91
CA THR A 27 -18.21 -2.60 -24.11
C THR A 27 -17.67 -1.88 -22.87
N VAL A 28 -18.05 -2.34 -21.68
CA VAL A 28 -17.57 -1.76 -20.40
C VAL A 28 -16.10 -2.11 -20.18
N LEU A 29 -15.69 -3.33 -20.53
CA LEU A 29 -14.28 -3.75 -20.48
C LEU A 29 -13.40 -2.91 -21.42
N LYS A 30 -13.86 -2.64 -22.65
CA LYS A 30 -13.14 -1.77 -23.60
C LYS A 30 -13.02 -0.33 -23.08
N ALA A 31 -14.11 0.25 -22.59
CA ALA A 31 -14.10 1.59 -22.00
C ALA A 31 -13.17 1.67 -20.77
N ALA A 32 -13.20 0.67 -19.89
CA ALA A 32 -12.31 0.58 -18.75
C ALA A 32 -10.84 0.49 -19.17
N LEU A 33 -10.54 -0.27 -20.22
CA LEU A 33 -9.20 -0.41 -20.78
C LEU A 33 -8.68 0.94 -21.33
N ASP A 34 -9.52 1.70 -22.04
CA ASP A 34 -9.15 3.03 -22.56
C ASP A 34 -8.88 4.03 -21.43
N ILE A 35 -9.70 4.02 -20.36
CA ILE A 35 -9.48 4.85 -19.17
C ILE A 35 -8.13 4.50 -18.51
N VAL A 36 -7.82 3.21 -18.35
CA VAL A 36 -6.58 2.77 -17.72
C VAL A 36 -5.37 3.09 -18.61
N LYS A 37 -5.49 3.00 -19.94
CA LYS A 37 -4.45 3.45 -20.88
C LYS A 37 -4.18 4.94 -20.76
N HIS A 38 -5.23 5.76 -20.66
CA HIS A 38 -5.09 7.20 -20.44
C HIS A 38 -4.38 7.50 -19.12
N LYS A 39 -4.82 6.87 -18.02
CA LYS A 39 -4.19 7.03 -16.69
C LYS A 39 -2.74 6.58 -16.66
N LYS A 40 -2.37 5.53 -17.40
CA LYS A 40 -0.97 5.12 -17.55
C LYS A 40 -0.15 6.23 -18.22
N LYS A 41 -0.65 6.83 -19.32
CA LYS A 41 0.04 7.92 -20.02
C LYS A 41 0.26 9.12 -19.10
N GLU A 42 -0.77 9.51 -18.36
CA GLU A 42 -0.71 10.60 -17.39
C GLU A 42 0.29 10.31 -16.25
N ALA A 43 0.33 9.07 -15.75
CA ALA A 43 1.31 8.67 -14.74
C ALA A 43 2.76 8.71 -15.27
N VAL A 44 2.98 8.37 -16.55
CA VAL A 44 4.30 8.47 -17.19
C VAL A 44 4.71 9.93 -17.37
N GLU A 45 3.78 10.80 -17.76
CA GLU A 45 4.02 12.24 -17.91
C GLU A 45 4.34 12.92 -16.58
N LYS A 46 3.76 12.44 -15.47
CA LYS A 46 4.07 12.88 -14.10
C LYS A 46 5.28 12.17 -13.47
N GLU A 47 6.03 11.39 -14.25
CA GLU A 47 7.20 10.62 -13.78
C GLU A 47 6.90 9.62 -12.64
N GLN A 48 5.64 9.20 -12.50
CA GLN A 48 5.17 8.23 -11.49
C GLN A 48 5.28 6.80 -12.02
N TYR A 49 6.51 6.33 -12.25
CA TYR A 49 6.77 5.03 -12.89
C TYR A 49 6.19 3.82 -12.13
N ASP A 50 6.17 3.88 -10.79
CA ASP A 50 5.56 2.81 -9.97
C ASP A 50 4.06 2.67 -10.22
N GLN A 51 3.36 3.79 -10.42
CA GLN A 51 1.94 3.77 -10.73
C GLN A 51 1.70 3.31 -12.16
N ALA A 52 2.54 3.74 -13.11
CA ALA A 52 2.49 3.30 -14.50
C ALA A 52 2.66 1.77 -14.63
N ALA A 53 3.56 1.16 -13.83
CA ALA A 53 3.75 -0.28 -13.77
C ALA A 53 2.48 -1.02 -13.29
N ARG A 54 1.82 -0.49 -12.25
CA ARG A 54 0.54 -1.04 -11.75
C ARG A 54 -0.57 -0.92 -12.78
N PHE A 55 -0.67 0.19 -13.50
CA PHE A 55 -1.64 0.34 -14.58
C PHE A 55 -1.36 -0.61 -15.75
N GLN A 56 -0.09 -0.83 -16.08
CA GLN A 56 0.28 -1.81 -17.11
C GLN A 56 -0.13 -3.24 -16.76
N GLN A 57 -0.02 -3.65 -15.50
CA GLN A 57 -0.54 -4.95 -15.04
C GLN A 57 -2.07 -5.04 -15.21
N LYS A 58 -2.81 -3.98 -14.85
CA LYS A 58 -4.27 -3.93 -15.04
C LYS A 58 -4.69 -3.98 -16.49
N ILE A 59 -3.96 -3.31 -17.40
CA ILE A 59 -4.20 -3.39 -18.85
C ILE A 59 -4.07 -4.83 -19.33
N LYS A 60 -3.00 -5.53 -18.95
CA LYS A 60 -2.80 -6.95 -19.32
C LYS A 60 -3.94 -7.84 -18.82
N GLN A 61 -4.42 -7.62 -17.60
CA GLN A 61 -5.55 -8.38 -17.06
C GLN A 61 -6.85 -8.12 -17.82
N LEU A 62 -7.14 -6.87 -18.17
CA LEU A 62 -8.34 -6.50 -18.95
C LEU A 62 -8.27 -7.03 -20.39
N GLU A 63 -7.10 -6.98 -21.02
CA GLU A 63 -6.86 -7.57 -22.35
C GLU A 63 -7.06 -9.09 -22.33
N ALA A 64 -6.59 -9.78 -21.28
CA ALA A 64 -6.81 -11.22 -21.11
C ALA A 64 -8.30 -11.56 -20.92
N GLN A 65 -9.04 -10.74 -20.17
CA GLN A 65 -10.49 -10.91 -19.99
C GLN A 65 -11.26 -10.69 -21.30
N LEU A 66 -10.88 -9.68 -22.08
CA LEU A 66 -11.44 -9.43 -23.41
C LEU A 66 -11.15 -10.59 -24.36
N ALA A 67 -9.92 -11.09 -24.40
CA ALA A 67 -9.55 -12.23 -25.24
C ALA A 67 -10.32 -13.51 -24.87
N LEU A 68 -10.55 -13.75 -23.58
CA LEU A 68 -11.34 -14.89 -23.10
C LEU A 68 -12.82 -14.74 -23.47
N LEU A 69 -13.36 -13.52 -23.39
CA LEU A 69 -14.73 -13.22 -23.77
C LEU A 69 -14.97 -13.30 -25.28
N ASP A 70 -14.01 -12.85 -26.10
CA ASP A 70 -14.07 -12.99 -27.57
C ASP A 70 -13.99 -14.47 -27.98
N LYS A 71 -13.17 -15.28 -27.28
CA LYS A 71 -13.10 -16.74 -27.50
C LYS A 71 -14.40 -17.44 -27.09
N ASN A 72 -14.98 -17.08 -25.95
CA ASN A 72 -16.25 -17.66 -25.48
C ASN A 72 -17.48 -17.10 -26.21
N GLY A 73 -17.39 -15.91 -26.80
CA GLY A 73 -18.49 -15.25 -27.54
C GLY A 73 -18.61 -15.72 -28.98
N SER A 74 -17.59 -16.37 -29.54
CA SER A 74 -17.58 -16.87 -30.92
C SER A 74 -18.00 -18.34 -31.06
N GLU A 75 -18.14 -19.08 -29.96
CA GLU A 75 -18.52 -20.50 -29.97
C GLU A 75 -19.53 -20.78 -28.84
N GLY A 76 -20.84 -20.72 -29.11
CA GLY A 76 -21.82 -21.33 -28.19
C GLY A 76 -23.10 -20.54 -27.95
N SER A 77 -24.02 -20.66 -28.91
CA SER A 77 -25.43 -20.77 -28.56
C SER A 77 -25.61 -22.01 -27.66
N GLY A 78 -26.00 -21.82 -26.40
CA GLY A 78 -26.63 -22.87 -25.59
C GLY A 78 -25.82 -23.48 -24.44
N ALA A 79 -26.47 -23.49 -23.27
CA ALA A 79 -26.35 -24.47 -22.18
C ALA A 79 -25.09 -24.46 -21.29
N GLY A 80 -25.20 -23.74 -20.17
CA GLY A 80 -25.16 -24.35 -18.83
C GLY A 80 -23.82 -24.81 -18.24
N VAL A 81 -23.90 -25.01 -16.93
CA VAL A 81 -22.95 -25.73 -16.05
C VAL A 81 -21.82 -24.89 -15.45
N GLY A 82 -21.91 -24.74 -14.13
CA GLY A 82 -20.91 -24.09 -13.29
C GLY A 82 -19.65 -24.92 -13.11
N SER A 83 -18.60 -24.23 -12.66
CA SER A 83 -17.36 -24.81 -12.16
C SER A 83 -16.66 -23.67 -11.41
N GLY A 84 -16.34 -23.78 -10.13
CA GLY A 84 -15.52 -24.85 -9.56
C GLY A 84 -14.20 -24.20 -9.17
N SER A 85 -14.16 -23.62 -7.97
CA SER A 85 -12.95 -23.03 -7.38
C SER A 85 -12.00 -24.17 -7.01
N THR A 86 -11.08 -24.52 -7.89
CA THR A 86 -10.00 -25.48 -7.62
C THR A 86 -8.91 -24.81 -6.79
N SER A 87 -8.99 -25.05 -5.48
CA SER A 87 -7.86 -24.96 -4.55
C SER A 87 -6.95 -26.15 -4.80
N LEU A 88 -5.80 -25.94 -5.46
CA LEU A 88 -4.71 -26.92 -5.43
C LEU A 88 -4.04 -26.84 -4.05
N GLY A 89 -4.32 -27.82 -3.20
CA GLY A 89 -3.48 -28.21 -2.09
C GLY A 89 -3.24 -29.70 -2.21
N GLU A 90 -2.03 -30.09 -2.59
CA GLU A 90 -1.55 -31.47 -2.54
C GLU A 90 -1.65 -31.99 -1.11
N GLU A 91 -2.44 -33.06 -0.95
CA GLU A 91 -2.52 -33.92 0.22
C GLU A 91 -1.44 -35.00 0.05
N GLU A 92 -0.47 -35.06 0.97
CA GLU A 92 0.19 -36.32 1.31
C GLU A 92 -0.62 -36.95 2.44
N GLU A 93 -0.98 -38.20 2.19
CA GLU A 93 -1.78 -39.11 3.01
C GLU A 93 -1.05 -39.45 4.32
N ASP A 94 -1.78 -39.42 5.43
CA ASP A 94 -1.55 -40.35 6.54
C ASP A 94 -2.89 -40.54 7.26
N GLU A 95 -3.39 -41.77 7.15
CA GLU A 95 -4.57 -42.30 7.82
C GLU A 95 -4.32 -42.42 9.32
N ASP A 96 -5.23 -41.92 10.16
CA ASP A 96 -5.56 -42.56 11.44
C ASP A 96 -6.87 -41.99 12.01
N GLU A 97 -7.66 -42.91 12.55
CA GLU A 97 -9.09 -42.82 12.87
C GLU A 97 -9.42 -41.98 14.12
N ASP A 98 -10.67 -41.50 14.16
CA ASP A 98 -11.47 -41.09 15.32
C ASP A 98 -11.00 -39.90 16.21
N GLU A 99 -11.59 -38.72 16.01
CA GLU A 99 -12.32 -37.93 17.04
C GLU A 99 -12.51 -36.44 16.64
N GLN A 100 -13.78 -36.04 16.52
CA GLN A 100 -14.33 -34.68 16.62
C GLN A 100 -13.78 -33.53 15.73
N PRO A 101 -14.65 -32.75 15.06
CA PRO A 101 -14.25 -31.64 14.19
C PRO A 101 -13.79 -30.43 15.03
N ARG A 102 -12.54 -30.45 15.51
CA ARG A 102 -11.90 -29.26 16.06
C ARG A 102 -11.37 -28.41 14.90
N LYS A 103 -12.04 -27.27 14.70
CA LYS A 103 -11.67 -26.21 13.73
C LYS A 103 -10.15 -25.97 13.78
N PRO A 104 -9.47 -25.87 12.63
CA PRO A 104 -8.03 -25.66 12.61
C PRO A 104 -7.70 -24.36 13.33
N ILE A 105 -6.93 -24.48 14.42
CA ILE A 105 -6.36 -23.35 15.15
C ILE A 105 -5.35 -22.71 14.20
N GLN A 106 -5.79 -21.68 13.48
CA GLN A 106 -4.94 -20.84 12.65
C GLN A 106 -3.88 -20.21 13.58
N ARG A 107 -2.69 -20.80 13.58
CA ARG A 107 -1.53 -20.27 14.30
C ARG A 107 -1.15 -18.96 13.62
N ARG A 108 -1.53 -17.85 14.29
CA ARG A 108 -1.28 -16.49 13.84
C ARG A 108 0.24 -16.28 13.84
N SER A 109 0.83 -16.16 12.67
CA SER A 109 2.24 -15.77 12.51
C SER A 109 2.48 -14.42 13.18
N LEU A 110 3.09 -14.42 14.36
CA LEU A 110 3.41 -13.24 15.16
C LEU A 110 4.72 -12.55 14.73
N LEU A 111 5.37 -13.05 13.68
CA LEU A 111 6.70 -12.58 13.24
C LEU A 111 6.70 -11.99 11.82
N SER A 112 5.55 -11.89 11.16
CA SER A 112 5.46 -11.06 9.95
C SER A 112 5.51 -9.60 10.38
N ALA A 113 6.50 -8.87 9.85
CA ALA A 113 6.77 -7.46 10.11
C ALA A 113 5.48 -6.66 10.39
N PRO A 114 5.44 -5.83 11.46
CA PRO A 114 4.23 -5.15 11.90
C PRO A 114 3.73 -4.27 10.76
N ASN A 115 2.72 -4.79 10.06
CA ASN A 115 2.14 -4.11 8.93
C ASN A 115 1.22 -2.99 9.49
N PRO A 116 1.51 -1.70 9.23
CA PRO A 116 0.75 -0.59 9.81
C PRO A 116 -0.71 -0.56 9.34
N PHE A 117 -1.08 -1.35 8.33
CA PHE A 117 -2.48 -1.50 7.93
C PHE A 117 -3.24 -2.53 8.77
N ARG A 118 -2.55 -3.51 9.39
CA ARG A 118 -3.19 -4.46 10.32
C ARG A 118 -3.53 -3.82 11.66
N THR A 119 -2.78 -2.82 12.10
CA THR A 119 -3.11 -2.09 13.33
C THR A 119 -4.41 -1.30 13.19
N VAL A 120 -4.73 -0.81 11.99
CA VAL A 120 -6.01 -0.13 11.73
C VAL A 120 -7.19 -1.10 11.86
N GLU A 121 -7.07 -2.33 11.35
CA GLU A 121 -8.12 -3.35 11.53
C GLU A 121 -8.30 -3.77 13.00
N LEU A 122 -7.20 -3.83 13.78
CA LEU A 122 -7.26 -4.08 15.22
C LEU A 122 -7.89 -2.90 16.00
N LEU A 123 -7.64 -1.67 15.56
CA LEU A 123 -8.30 -0.48 16.13
C LEU A 123 -9.79 -0.44 15.77
N GLU A 124 -10.17 -0.84 14.55
CA GLU A 124 -11.57 -0.92 14.14
C GLU A 124 -12.34 -1.96 14.99
N GLN A 125 -11.69 -3.07 15.35
CA GLN A 125 -12.26 -4.07 16.27
C GLN A 125 -12.44 -3.59 17.71
N SER A 126 -11.72 -2.56 18.15
CA SER A 126 -11.84 -1.97 19.50
C SER A 126 -12.85 -0.82 19.57
N GLY A 127 -13.62 -0.59 18.49
CA GLY A 127 -14.69 0.41 18.45
C GLY A 127 -14.21 1.81 18.05
N TYR A 128 -12.95 1.96 17.63
CA TYR A 128 -12.46 3.23 17.09
C TYR A 128 -12.97 3.43 15.66
N THR A 129 -13.47 4.63 15.39
CA THR A 129 -13.85 5.00 14.02
C THR A 129 -12.61 5.11 13.14
N ARG A 130 -12.71 4.74 11.85
CA ARG A 130 -11.60 4.85 10.88
C ARG A 130 -10.86 6.20 10.88
N PRO A 131 -11.54 7.37 10.89
CA PRO A 131 -10.83 8.64 10.94
C PRO A 131 -10.07 8.83 12.26
N GLN A 132 -10.59 8.33 13.37
CA GLN A 132 -9.94 8.41 14.67
C GLN A 132 -8.71 7.50 14.75
N ALA A 133 -8.79 6.29 14.20
CA ALA A 133 -7.62 5.41 14.08
C ALA A 133 -6.52 6.03 13.21
N CYS A 134 -6.90 6.63 12.08
CA CYS A 134 -5.97 7.36 11.21
C CYS A 134 -5.34 8.56 11.94
N GLY A 135 -6.14 9.34 12.67
CA GLY A 135 -5.68 10.48 13.46
C GLY A 135 -4.70 10.07 14.56
N MET A 136 -4.97 8.98 15.28
CA MET A 136 -4.06 8.44 16.30
C MET A 136 -2.71 8.00 15.69
N LEU A 137 -2.75 7.37 14.51
CA LEU A 137 -1.56 6.92 13.81
C LEU A 137 -0.71 8.09 13.31
N PHE A 138 -1.37 9.16 12.83
CA PHE A 138 -0.72 10.42 12.46
C PHE A 138 -0.10 11.14 13.67
N LEU A 139 -0.82 11.21 14.80
CA LEU A 139 -0.31 11.78 16.06
C LEU A 139 0.92 11.03 16.57
N LEU A 140 0.89 9.69 16.53
CA LEU A 140 2.03 8.86 16.88
C LEU A 140 3.23 9.15 15.98
N TYR A 141 2.99 9.28 14.67
CA TYR A 141 4.03 9.60 13.69
C TYR A 141 4.69 10.96 13.99
N ILE A 142 3.89 11.99 14.25
CA ILE A 142 4.41 13.31 14.65
C ILE A 142 5.23 13.21 15.93
N MET A 143 4.75 12.47 16.93
CA MET A 143 5.45 12.34 18.21
C MET A 143 6.81 11.66 18.07
N VAL A 144 6.89 10.59 17.28
CA VAL A 144 8.16 9.92 16.94
C VAL A 144 9.07 10.86 16.17
N PHE A 145 8.55 11.61 15.20
CA PHE A 145 9.32 12.57 14.43
C PHE A 145 9.92 13.68 15.31
N VAL A 146 9.15 14.26 16.23
CA VAL A 146 9.64 15.27 17.18
C VAL A 146 10.74 14.68 18.07
N LEU A 147 10.57 13.44 18.52
CA LEU A 147 11.54 12.74 19.37
C LEU A 147 12.84 12.45 18.60
N GLU A 148 12.74 12.09 17.32
CA GLU A 148 13.89 11.90 16.42
C GLU A 148 14.64 13.21 16.20
N VAL A 149 13.94 14.32 15.90
CA VAL A 149 14.56 15.64 15.75
C VAL A 149 15.23 16.09 17.06
N LEU A 150 14.62 15.82 18.21
CA LEU A 150 15.23 16.08 19.52
C LEU A 150 16.50 15.25 19.74
N LEU A 151 16.48 13.96 19.39
CA LEU A 151 17.67 13.09 19.48
C LEU A 151 18.78 13.57 18.56
N VAL A 152 18.46 13.97 17.33
CA VAL A 152 19.42 14.54 16.39
C VAL A 152 19.96 15.87 16.92
N TYR A 153 19.10 16.73 17.45
CA TYR A 153 19.49 18.01 18.03
C TYR A 153 20.42 17.83 19.24
N VAL A 154 20.07 16.94 20.18
CA VAL A 154 20.91 16.61 21.33
C VAL A 154 22.20 15.95 20.88
N GLY A 155 22.15 15.03 19.91
CA GLY A 155 23.31 14.39 19.31
C GLY A 155 24.26 15.42 18.72
N TRP A 156 23.76 16.38 17.94
CA TRP A 156 24.55 17.51 17.45
C TRP A 156 25.08 18.36 18.60
N ARG A 157 24.26 18.70 19.60
CA ARG A 157 24.69 19.50 20.75
C ARG A 157 25.79 18.82 21.59
N VAL A 158 25.75 17.50 21.72
CA VAL A 158 26.69 16.74 22.55
C VAL A 158 27.94 16.34 21.76
N LEU A 159 27.80 15.82 20.54
CA LEU A 159 28.94 15.42 19.70
C LEU A 159 29.54 16.59 18.91
N GLY A 160 28.72 17.53 18.45
CA GLY A 160 29.15 18.65 17.61
C GLY A 160 29.78 19.83 18.36
N LEU A 161 29.66 19.90 19.69
CA LEU A 161 30.39 20.88 20.52
C LEU A 161 31.58 20.26 21.28
N GLY A 162 31.73 18.92 21.28
CA GLY A 162 32.87 18.23 21.90
C GLY A 162 34.10 18.07 20.98
N GLY A 163 33.97 18.37 19.69
CA GLY A 163 35.03 18.16 18.69
C GLY A 163 35.98 19.33 18.47
N GLU A 164 35.67 20.54 18.94
CA GLU A 164 36.46 21.75 18.66
C GLU A 164 37.35 22.21 19.84
N SER A 165 37.33 21.51 20.98
CA SER A 165 38.08 21.93 22.17
C SER A 165 39.30 21.07 22.52
N ALA A 166 39.67 20.10 21.69
CA ALA A 166 40.73 19.14 22.05
C ALA A 166 42.10 19.35 21.37
N GLU A 167 42.25 20.17 20.33
CA GLU A 167 43.51 20.12 19.57
C GLU A 167 43.95 21.43 18.89
N TYR A 168 43.84 22.55 19.61
CA TYR A 168 44.66 23.75 19.34
C TYR A 168 45.34 24.24 20.63
N GLY A 169 45.81 23.28 21.42
CA GLY A 169 46.73 23.52 22.52
C GLY A 169 48.15 23.12 22.12
N SER A 170 49.01 24.13 21.93
CA SER A 170 50.44 24.04 22.23
C SER A 170 51.40 23.44 21.18
N SER A 171 51.34 23.89 19.93
CA SER A 171 52.55 23.92 19.08
C SER A 171 53.20 25.31 18.99
N GLU A 172 52.52 26.37 19.43
CA GLU A 172 53.08 27.74 19.42
C GLU A 172 53.93 28.04 20.67
N ASP A 173 53.65 27.43 21.84
CA ASP A 173 54.49 27.59 23.04
C ASP A 173 55.84 26.82 22.98
N LEU A 174 56.05 25.96 21.98
CA LEU A 174 57.29 25.16 21.84
C LEU A 174 58.33 25.84 20.94
N MET A 175 58.02 27.00 20.34
CA MET A 175 58.98 27.78 19.55
C MET A 175 59.45 29.08 20.22
N GLU A 176 58.98 29.39 21.44
CA GLU A 176 59.45 30.58 22.18
C GLU A 176 60.56 30.26 23.23
N GLU A 177 61.01 29.00 23.33
CA GLU A 177 62.05 28.55 24.28
C GLU A 177 63.39 28.12 23.62
N LEU A 178 63.67 28.53 22.38
CA LEU A 178 64.96 28.34 21.70
C LEU A 178 65.52 29.68 21.16
#